data_AF-A0AAQ3WN42-F1
#
_entry.id   AF-A0AAQ3WN42-F1
#
_cell.length_a   1.000
_cell.length_b   1.000
_cell.length_c   1.000
_cell.angle_alpha   90.00
_cell.angle_beta   90.00
_cell.angle_gamma   90.00
#
_symmetry.space_group_name_H-M   'P 1'
#
loop_
_entity.id
_entity.type
_entity.pdbx_description
1 polymer ?
#
loop_
_entity_poly.entity_id
_entity_poly.type
_entity_poly.pdbx_seq_one_letter_code
_entity_poly.pdbx_strand_id
1 'polypeptide(L)'
;MASTDDSKGGACCHLVGWVFLALFYFAIFVVPMTLLPPDLADPGNLPTTCSVELTGFKGLQAASAPGATSPAFDLVVRVHNGHNFHVSHGGGDVVVSYAGVPVARGRTPSFGLYAKEAVALPVNATSQGLGVPEDLFRLLTEERSRGVAQVEVELKVAWEAFACDVDLDGGHPPRASACYKPTTIYY
;
A
#
# COMPACT_ATOMS: atom_id res chain seq x y z
N MET A 1 82.71 -5.32 -11.42
CA MET A 1 82.26 -4.42 -10.35
C MET A 1 81.04 -3.67 -10.85
N ALA A 2 79.95 -3.71 -10.08
CA ALA A 2 78.76 -2.83 -10.12
C ALA A 2 77.88 -2.88 -11.40
N SER A 3 76.55 -2.83 -11.35
CA SER A 3 75.56 -2.94 -10.26
C SER A 3 74.20 -3.13 -10.95
N THR A 4 73.33 -3.91 -10.32
CA THR A 4 71.86 -3.82 -10.21
C THR A 4 71.19 -2.56 -10.84
N ASP A 5 69.97 -2.57 -11.36
CA ASP A 5 68.79 -3.20 -10.80
C ASP A 5 67.52 -3.02 -11.68
N ASP A 6 66.56 -3.90 -11.43
CA ASP A 6 65.13 -3.62 -11.31
C ASP A 6 64.28 -3.15 -12.52
N SER A 7 63.87 -4.11 -13.36
CA SER A 7 62.78 -3.95 -14.33
C SER A 7 61.47 -4.62 -13.88
N LYS A 8 61.37 -5.05 -12.60
CA LYS A 8 60.17 -5.74 -12.07
C LYS A 8 59.28 -4.84 -11.20
N GLY A 9 59.77 -3.71 -10.69
CA GLY A 9 58.98 -2.79 -9.84
C GLY A 9 57.87 -1.99 -10.54
N GLY A 10 57.92 -1.78 -11.86
CA GLY A 10 56.98 -0.89 -12.56
C GLY A 10 55.60 -1.49 -12.85
N ALA A 11 55.54 -2.79 -13.14
CA ALA A 11 54.28 -3.46 -13.51
C ALA A 11 53.35 -3.68 -12.31
N CYS A 12 53.91 -3.99 -11.12
CA CYS A 12 53.14 -4.16 -9.90
C CYS A 12 52.53 -2.83 -9.41
N CYS A 13 53.27 -1.72 -9.46
CA CYS A 13 52.76 -0.42 -9.02
C CYS A 13 51.63 0.10 -9.94
N HIS A 14 51.71 -0.17 -11.24
CA HIS A 14 50.67 0.21 -12.18
C HIS A 14 49.39 -0.59 -11.95
N LEU A 15 49.48 -1.93 -11.84
CA LEU A 15 48.34 -2.81 -11.56
C LEU A 15 47.66 -2.47 -10.22
N VAL A 16 48.45 -2.21 -9.18
CA VAL A 16 47.94 -1.81 -7.86
C VAL A 16 47.22 -0.46 -7.94
N GLY A 17 47.77 0.51 -8.68
CA GLY A 17 47.11 1.79 -8.95
C GLY A 17 45.76 1.63 -9.63
N TRP A 18 45.67 0.80 -10.68
CA TRP A 18 44.41 0.51 -11.39
C TRP A 18 43.39 -0.21 -10.51
N VAL A 19 43.83 -1.12 -9.63
CA VAL A 19 42.94 -1.78 -8.66
C VAL A 19 42.37 -0.75 -7.68
N PHE A 20 43.20 0.15 -7.13
CA PHE A 20 42.70 1.19 -6.23
C PHE A 20 41.76 2.17 -6.95
N LEU A 21 42.07 2.56 -8.19
CA LEU A 21 41.22 3.45 -8.98
C LEU A 21 39.87 2.79 -9.33
N ALA A 22 39.89 1.51 -9.67
CA ALA A 22 38.69 0.72 -9.89
C ALA A 22 37.87 0.59 -8.59
N LEU A 23 38.50 0.22 -7.47
CA LEU A 23 37.83 0.12 -6.17
C LEU A 23 37.22 1.46 -5.73
N PHE A 24 37.93 2.57 -5.96
CA PHE A 24 37.43 3.91 -5.65
C PHE A 24 36.26 4.31 -6.55
N TYR A 25 36.32 3.97 -7.84
CA TYR A 25 35.21 4.16 -8.77
C TYR A 25 33.99 3.33 -8.35
N PHE A 26 34.17 2.05 -8.01
CA PHE A 26 33.09 1.21 -7.52
C PHE A 26 32.51 1.74 -6.20
N ALA A 27 33.35 2.17 -5.25
CA ALA A 27 32.93 2.67 -3.95
C ALA A 27 32.19 4.02 -4.02
N ILE A 28 32.52 4.89 -4.98
CA ILE A 28 31.93 6.24 -5.11
C ILE A 28 30.78 6.30 -6.11
N PHE A 29 30.85 5.55 -7.20
CA PHE A 29 29.85 5.65 -8.27
C PHE A 29 28.88 4.48 -8.26
N VAL A 30 29.36 3.24 -8.05
CA VAL A 30 28.50 2.06 -8.16
C VAL A 30 27.76 1.78 -6.85
N VAL A 31 28.49 1.73 -5.73
CA VAL A 31 27.90 1.43 -4.42
C VAL A 31 26.82 2.45 -4.04
N PRO A 32 27.03 3.77 -4.15
CA PRO A 32 25.99 4.74 -3.80
C PRO A 32 24.79 4.69 -4.76
N MET A 33 25.01 4.45 -6.05
CA MET A 33 23.93 4.29 -7.04
C MET A 33 23.07 3.04 -6.76
N THR A 34 23.66 1.95 -6.25
CA THR A 34 22.92 0.74 -5.85
C THR A 34 22.24 0.83 -4.48
N LEU A 35 22.74 1.68 -3.58
CA LEU A 35 22.21 1.86 -2.23
C LEU A 35 21.21 3.01 -2.12
N LEU A 36 21.09 3.83 -3.17
CA LEU A 36 20.06 4.87 -3.24
C LEU A 36 18.68 4.21 -3.38
N PRO A 37 17.72 4.54 -2.50
CA PRO A 37 16.33 4.17 -2.70
C PRO A 37 15.86 4.66 -4.08
N PRO A 38 15.05 3.88 -4.81
CA PRO A 38 14.58 4.25 -6.15
C PRO A 38 13.88 5.62 -6.18
N ASP A 39 13.21 6.01 -5.09
CA ASP A 39 12.56 7.32 -4.94
C ASP A 39 13.54 8.51 -4.94
N LEU A 40 14.81 8.29 -4.56
CA LEU A 40 15.86 9.31 -4.62
C LEU A 40 16.61 9.31 -5.98
N ALA A 41 16.49 8.24 -6.76
CA ALA A 41 17.08 8.15 -8.09
C ALA A 41 16.24 8.88 -9.15
N ASP A 42 14.92 8.89 -8.99
CA ASP A 42 13.99 9.73 -9.77
C ASP A 42 12.94 10.35 -8.84
N PRO A 43 13.22 11.54 -8.25
CA PRO A 43 12.28 12.20 -7.32
C PRO A 43 10.96 12.56 -7.99
N GLY A 44 10.91 12.56 -9.32
CA GLY A 44 9.72 12.76 -10.10
C GLY A 44 8.89 11.49 -10.27
N ASN A 45 9.36 10.28 -9.99
CA ASN A 45 8.62 9.04 -10.26
C ASN A 45 8.31 8.29 -8.97
N LEU A 46 7.27 8.74 -8.28
CA LEU A 46 6.84 8.18 -7.00
C LEU A 46 5.86 7.02 -7.21
N PRO A 47 5.75 6.08 -6.25
CA PRO A 47 4.77 5.00 -6.34
C PRO A 47 3.33 5.54 -6.25
N THR A 48 2.38 4.73 -6.72
CA THR A 48 0.96 4.96 -6.50
C THR A 48 0.64 4.99 -5.00
N THR A 49 -0.19 5.95 -4.60
CA THR A 49 -0.73 6.02 -3.24
C THR A 49 -2.24 5.90 -3.24
N CYS A 50 -2.79 5.42 -2.13
CA CYS A 50 -4.20 5.16 -1.96
C CYS A 50 -4.69 5.71 -0.61
N SER A 51 -5.91 6.23 -0.57
CA SER A 51 -6.64 6.51 0.66
C SER A 51 -8.11 6.11 0.53
N VAL A 52 -8.74 5.78 1.64
CA VAL A 52 -10.14 5.35 1.68
C VAL A 52 -10.92 6.22 2.62
N GLU A 53 -12.08 6.67 2.17
CA GLU A 53 -13.05 7.43 2.95
C GLU A 53 -14.32 6.59 3.09
N LEU A 54 -14.76 6.34 4.33
CA LEU A 54 -16.05 5.71 4.61
C LEU A 54 -17.13 6.79 4.62
N THR A 55 -18.03 6.75 3.65
CA THR A 55 -19.10 7.75 3.49
C THR A 55 -20.43 7.28 4.08
N GLY A 56 -20.59 5.98 4.31
CA GLY A 56 -21.74 5.41 4.99
C GLY A 56 -21.63 3.90 5.17
N PHE A 57 -22.44 3.36 6.07
CA PHE A 57 -22.60 1.91 6.22
C PHE A 57 -23.98 1.56 6.77
N LYS A 58 -24.40 0.32 6.57
CA LYS A 58 -25.63 -0.27 7.10
C LYS A 58 -25.46 -1.77 7.32
N GLY A 59 -26.46 -2.41 7.91
CA GLY A 59 -26.45 -3.87 8.09
C GLY A 59 -25.52 -4.41 9.19
N LEU A 60 -24.92 -3.53 10.01
CA LEU A 60 -24.16 -3.94 11.19
C LEU A 60 -25.08 -4.28 12.36
N GLN A 61 -25.86 -5.37 12.20
CA GLN A 61 -26.67 -5.98 13.25
C GLN A 61 -26.15 -7.39 13.54
N ALA A 62 -26.48 -7.96 14.70
CA ALA A 62 -26.30 -9.40 14.92
C ALA A 62 -27.07 -10.20 13.86
N ALA A 63 -26.46 -11.25 13.32
CA ALA A 63 -27.07 -12.10 12.29
C ALA A 63 -28.42 -12.69 12.71
N SER A 64 -28.60 -12.98 14.01
CA SER A 64 -29.85 -13.50 14.58
C SER A 64 -30.89 -12.43 14.89
N ALA A 65 -30.58 -11.15 14.70
CA ALA A 65 -31.51 -10.07 15.00
C ALA A 65 -32.71 -10.08 14.02
N PRO A 66 -33.95 -9.89 14.50
CA PRO A 66 -35.10 -9.73 13.62
C PRO A 66 -34.89 -8.57 12.64
N GLY A 67 -34.98 -8.85 11.34
CA GLY A 67 -34.77 -7.85 10.29
C GLY A 67 -33.31 -7.50 10.01
N ALA A 68 -32.35 -8.34 10.44
CA ALA A 68 -30.95 -8.21 10.05
C ALA A 68 -30.81 -8.12 8.52
N THR A 69 -30.04 -7.14 8.07
CA THR A 69 -29.75 -6.93 6.64
C THR A 69 -28.28 -7.20 6.37
N SER A 70 -27.94 -7.44 5.11
CA SER A 70 -26.54 -7.63 4.73
C SER A 70 -25.70 -6.39 5.07
N PRO A 71 -24.56 -6.55 5.76
CA PRO A 71 -23.57 -5.50 5.91
C PRO A 71 -23.23 -4.88 4.57
N ALA A 72 -23.32 -3.57 4.50
CA ALA A 72 -22.95 -2.80 3.32
C ALA A 72 -22.20 -1.53 3.73
N PHE A 73 -21.17 -1.19 2.97
CA PHE A 73 -20.27 -0.07 3.17
C PHE A 73 -20.16 0.73 1.88
N ASP A 74 -20.40 2.03 2.01
CA ASP A 74 -20.19 3.00 0.95
C ASP A 74 -18.82 3.65 1.18
N LEU A 75 -17.91 3.41 0.24
CA LEU A 75 -16.53 3.83 0.30
C LEU A 75 -16.20 4.75 -0.88
N VAL A 76 -15.30 5.70 -0.66
CA VAL A 76 -14.64 6.46 -1.72
C VAL A 76 -13.14 6.15 -1.67
N VAL A 77 -12.67 5.44 -2.68
CA VAL A 77 -11.26 5.07 -2.83
C VAL A 77 -10.57 6.15 -3.67
N ARG A 78 -9.61 6.85 -3.09
CA ARG A 78 -8.81 7.86 -3.79
C ARG A 78 -7.48 7.25 -4.18
N VAL A 79 -7.21 7.20 -5.47
CA VAL A 79 -5.96 6.68 -6.03
C VAL A 79 -5.20 7.83 -6.65
N HIS A 80 -3.94 7.99 -6.28
CA HIS A 80 -3.04 8.97 -6.86
C HIS A 80 -1.91 8.29 -7.62
N ASN A 81 -1.78 8.61 -8.90
CA ASN A 81 -0.70 8.14 -9.73
C ASN A 81 0.55 8.99 -9.50
N GLY A 82 1.43 8.53 -8.61
CA GLY A 82 2.72 9.15 -8.36
C GLY A 82 3.70 9.05 -9.53
N HIS A 83 3.42 8.24 -10.56
CA HIS A 83 4.33 8.00 -11.66
C HIS A 83 4.33 9.13 -12.71
N ASN A 84 5.40 9.16 -13.50
CA ASN A 84 5.54 10.06 -14.66
C ASN A 84 4.89 9.51 -15.95
N PHE A 85 4.18 8.39 -15.87
CA PHE A 85 3.53 7.75 -17.01
C PHE A 85 2.05 7.47 -16.70
N HIS A 86 1.26 7.30 -17.76
CA HIS A 86 -0.14 6.93 -17.67
C HIS A 86 -0.32 5.49 -17.18
N VAL A 87 -1.31 5.28 -16.33
CA VAL A 87 -1.60 4.01 -15.68
C VAL A 87 -3.07 3.66 -15.89
N SER A 88 -3.37 2.42 -16.28
CA SER A 88 -4.74 1.95 -16.53
C SER A 88 -5.02 0.62 -15.85
N HIS A 89 -6.20 0.50 -15.24
CA HIS A 89 -6.63 -0.68 -14.50
C HIS A 89 -8.07 -1.09 -14.80
N GLY A 90 -8.29 -2.40 -14.87
CA GLY A 90 -9.61 -3.02 -15.04
C GLY A 90 -10.44 -3.11 -13.77
N GLY A 91 -10.13 -2.28 -12.76
CA GLY A 91 -10.70 -2.38 -11.42
C GLY A 91 -10.03 -3.45 -10.57
N GLY A 92 -10.55 -3.66 -9.37
CA GLY A 92 -9.87 -4.40 -8.32
C GLY A 92 -10.79 -4.82 -7.20
N ASP A 93 -10.49 -5.93 -6.55
CA ASP A 93 -11.30 -6.42 -5.44
C ASP A 93 -11.08 -5.57 -4.20
N VAL A 94 -12.18 -5.33 -3.47
CA VAL A 94 -12.21 -4.65 -2.19
C VAL A 94 -12.80 -5.60 -1.17
N VAL A 95 -12.11 -5.78 -0.05
CA VAL A 95 -12.58 -6.59 1.08
C VAL A 95 -12.63 -5.70 2.30
N VAL A 96 -13.78 -5.64 2.95
CA VAL A 96 -13.96 -4.98 4.24
C VAL A 96 -13.98 -6.06 5.29
N SER A 97 -13.04 -5.97 6.23
CA SER A 97 -12.87 -6.91 7.33
C SER A 97 -13.03 -6.20 8.66
N TYR A 98 -13.56 -6.91 9.64
CA TYR A 98 -13.60 -6.44 11.02
C TYR A 98 -12.98 -7.52 11.90
N ALA A 99 -11.98 -7.17 12.71
CA ALA A 99 -11.16 -8.11 13.49
C ALA A 99 -10.65 -9.31 12.65
N GLY A 100 -10.20 -9.05 11.41
CA GLY A 100 -9.70 -10.07 10.47
C GLY A 100 -10.78 -10.94 9.81
N VAL A 101 -12.06 -10.74 10.12
CA VAL A 101 -13.17 -11.48 9.51
C VAL A 101 -13.78 -10.66 8.36
N PRO A 102 -13.83 -11.17 7.13
CA PRO A 102 -14.45 -10.47 6.00
C PRO A 102 -15.96 -10.29 6.21
N VAL A 103 -16.42 -9.04 6.30
CA VAL A 103 -17.83 -8.69 6.52
C VAL A 103 -18.53 -8.16 5.26
N ALA A 104 -17.77 -7.67 4.27
CA ALA A 104 -18.31 -7.25 2.98
C ALA A 104 -17.25 -7.33 1.87
N ARG A 105 -17.70 -7.43 0.62
CA ARG A 105 -16.84 -7.45 -0.57
C ARG A 105 -17.40 -6.51 -1.63
N GLY A 106 -16.52 -5.86 -2.36
CA GLY A 106 -16.85 -4.95 -3.44
C GLY A 106 -15.80 -4.99 -4.55
N ARG A 107 -15.97 -4.13 -5.54
CA ARG A 107 -15.00 -3.98 -6.63
C ARG A 107 -14.90 -2.52 -7.02
N THR A 108 -13.68 -2.03 -7.25
CA THR A 108 -13.46 -0.73 -7.87
C THR A 108 -13.81 -0.80 -9.36
N PRO A 109 -14.36 0.28 -9.94
CA PRO A 109 -14.54 0.37 -11.39
C PRO A 109 -13.19 0.42 -12.12
N SER A 110 -13.20 0.15 -13.42
CA SER A 110 -12.03 0.39 -14.26
C SER A 110 -11.73 1.88 -14.39
N PHE A 111 -10.46 2.25 -14.42
CA PHE A 111 -10.04 3.65 -14.55
C PHE A 111 -8.69 3.77 -15.28
N GLY A 112 -8.43 4.97 -15.79
CA GLY A 112 -7.13 5.41 -16.29
C GLY A 112 -6.74 6.69 -15.56
N LEU A 113 -5.46 6.84 -15.27
CA LEU A 113 -4.87 8.01 -14.62
C LEU A 113 -3.67 8.48 -15.44
N TYR A 114 -3.67 9.74 -15.86
CA TYR A 114 -2.46 10.32 -16.41
C TYR A 114 -1.39 10.48 -15.33
N ALA A 115 -0.17 10.80 -15.76
CA ALA A 115 0.94 11.07 -14.86
C ALA A 115 0.54 12.14 -13.84
N LYS A 116 0.84 11.91 -12.56
CA LYS A 116 0.62 12.86 -11.45
C LYS A 116 -0.84 13.22 -11.16
N GLU A 117 -1.81 12.51 -11.74
CA GLU A 117 -3.22 12.75 -11.47
C GLU A 117 -3.77 11.86 -10.34
N ALA A 118 -5.00 12.16 -9.91
CA ALA A 118 -5.72 11.37 -8.92
C ALA A 118 -7.19 11.19 -9.34
N VAL A 119 -7.80 10.10 -8.89
CA VAL A 119 -9.22 9.79 -9.11
C VAL A 119 -9.88 9.34 -7.82
N ALA A 120 -11.15 9.68 -7.64
CA ALA A 120 -12.00 9.17 -6.58
C ALA A 120 -12.98 8.15 -7.16
N LEU A 121 -12.95 6.93 -6.64
CA LEU A 121 -13.73 5.80 -7.13
C LEU A 121 -14.78 5.43 -6.06
N PRO A 122 -16.09 5.56 -6.36
CA PRO A 122 -17.11 5.07 -5.46
C PRO A 122 -17.10 3.53 -5.47
N VAL A 123 -17.16 2.93 -4.28
CA VAL A 123 -17.24 1.49 -4.09
C VAL A 123 -18.36 1.20 -3.10
N ASN A 124 -19.29 0.36 -3.52
CA ASN A 124 -20.25 -0.27 -2.62
C ASN A 124 -19.76 -1.70 -2.32
N ALA A 125 -19.36 -1.95 -1.08
CA ALA A 125 -19.01 -3.28 -0.62
C ALA A 125 -20.18 -3.86 0.16
N THR A 126 -20.61 -5.07 -0.17
CA THR A 126 -21.73 -5.75 0.49
C THR A 126 -21.42 -7.23 0.71
N SER A 127 -22.14 -7.88 1.61
CA SER A 127 -22.11 -9.34 1.74
C SER A 127 -23.40 -9.98 1.22
N GLN A 128 -23.35 -11.31 1.01
CA GLN A 128 -24.53 -12.12 0.73
C GLN A 128 -25.22 -12.62 2.01
N GLY A 129 -24.55 -12.50 3.17
CA GLY A 129 -25.07 -12.92 4.47
C GLY A 129 -26.01 -11.89 5.09
N LEU A 130 -26.62 -12.25 6.22
CA LEU A 130 -27.43 -11.33 7.02
C LEU A 130 -26.67 -10.97 8.29
N GLY A 131 -26.51 -9.67 8.54
CA GLY A 131 -25.80 -9.17 9.71
C GLY A 131 -24.35 -9.63 9.82
N VAL A 132 -23.84 -9.46 11.03
CA VAL A 132 -22.49 -9.81 11.47
C VAL A 132 -22.63 -10.98 12.47
N PRO A 133 -21.74 -11.99 12.45
CA PRO A 133 -21.74 -13.07 13.44
C PRO A 133 -21.79 -12.55 14.88
N GLU A 134 -22.55 -13.19 15.77
CA GLU A 134 -22.85 -12.70 17.13
C GLU A 134 -21.62 -12.29 17.94
N ASP A 135 -20.59 -13.13 17.96
CA ASP A 135 -19.36 -12.83 18.71
C ASP A 135 -18.67 -11.57 18.18
N LEU A 136 -18.67 -11.42 16.85
CA LEU A 136 -18.07 -10.30 16.15
C LEU A 136 -18.92 -9.02 16.33
N PHE A 137 -20.25 -9.14 16.33
CA PHE A 137 -21.16 -8.03 16.63
C PHE A 137 -21.03 -7.53 18.07
N ARG A 138 -20.82 -8.44 19.04
CA ARG A 138 -20.57 -8.05 20.44
C ARG A 138 -19.28 -7.25 20.57
N LEU A 139 -18.20 -7.72 19.95
CA LEU A 139 -16.91 -7.01 19.92
C LEU A 139 -17.08 -5.63 19.27
N LEU A 140 -17.74 -5.58 18.11
CA LEU A 140 -18.06 -4.35 17.40
C LEU A 140 -18.77 -3.35 18.29
N THR A 141 -19.81 -3.78 19.00
CA THR A 141 -20.59 -2.91 19.88
C THR A 141 -19.75 -2.38 21.04
N GLU A 142 -18.90 -3.23 21.64
CA GLU A 142 -18.01 -2.84 22.72
C GLU A 142 -16.97 -1.80 22.27
N GLU A 143 -16.27 -2.05 21.16
CA GLU A 143 -15.28 -1.12 20.62
C GLU A 143 -15.91 0.19 20.15
N ARG A 144 -17.10 0.11 19.56
CA ARG A 144 -17.84 1.29 19.13
C ARG A 144 -18.25 2.15 20.30
N SER A 145 -18.68 1.53 21.41
CA SER A 145 -19.00 2.26 22.66
C SER A 145 -17.79 3.00 23.26
N ARG A 146 -16.57 2.55 22.94
CA ARG A 146 -15.31 3.19 23.34
C ARG A 146 -14.75 4.15 22.29
N GLY A 147 -15.37 4.23 21.12
CA GLY A 147 -14.93 5.06 20.00
C GLY A 147 -13.66 4.57 19.31
N VAL A 148 -13.37 3.26 19.37
CA VAL A 148 -12.15 2.65 18.78
C VAL A 148 -12.45 1.62 17.69
N ALA A 149 -13.71 1.46 17.29
CA ALA A 149 -14.08 0.49 16.27
C ALA A 149 -13.59 0.91 14.88
N GLN A 150 -12.71 0.10 14.31
CA GLN A 150 -12.12 0.28 12.98
C GLN A 150 -12.40 -0.92 12.10
N VAL A 151 -12.66 -0.68 10.82
CA VAL A 151 -12.68 -1.73 9.79
C VAL A 151 -11.41 -1.65 8.97
N GLU A 152 -10.88 -2.81 8.62
CA GLU A 152 -9.76 -2.92 7.70
C GLU A 152 -10.32 -3.03 6.28
N VAL A 153 -9.85 -2.17 5.38
CA VAL A 153 -10.20 -2.18 3.97
C VAL A 153 -8.99 -2.60 3.17
N GLU A 154 -9.04 -3.81 2.61
CA GLU A 154 -8.04 -4.31 1.68
C GLU A 154 -8.47 -4.03 0.25
N LEU A 155 -7.55 -3.48 -0.56
CA LEU A 155 -7.80 -3.12 -1.95
C LEU A 155 -6.69 -3.65 -2.83
N LYS A 156 -7.04 -4.30 -3.93
CA LYS A 156 -6.10 -4.66 -4.98
C LYS A 156 -6.26 -3.70 -6.13
N VAL A 157 -5.49 -2.62 -6.13
CA VAL A 157 -5.57 -1.57 -7.14
C VAL A 157 -4.18 -1.34 -7.70
N ALA A 158 -4.10 -1.16 -9.00
CA ALA A 158 -2.86 -0.85 -9.67
C ALA A 158 -1.73 -1.89 -9.66
N TRP A 159 -2.09 -3.18 -9.67
CA TRP A 159 -1.16 -4.31 -9.46
C TRP A 159 -0.52 -4.34 -8.06
N GLU A 160 -0.94 -3.42 -7.19
CA GLU A 160 -0.50 -3.31 -5.81
C GLU A 160 -1.65 -3.69 -4.87
N ALA A 161 -1.27 -4.13 -3.67
CA ALA A 161 -2.19 -4.33 -2.58
C ALA A 161 -2.06 -3.16 -1.61
N PHE A 162 -3.19 -2.65 -1.13
CA PHE A 162 -3.28 -1.63 -0.12
C PHE A 162 -4.17 -2.13 1.01
N ALA A 163 -3.84 -1.75 2.23
CA ALA A 163 -4.67 -1.93 3.42
C ALA A 163 -4.83 -0.57 4.10
N CYS A 164 -6.01 -0.30 4.65
CA CYS A 164 -6.29 0.94 5.35
C CYS A 164 -7.20 0.65 6.54
N ASP A 165 -6.85 1.20 7.70
CA ASP A 165 -7.67 1.14 8.91
C ASP A 165 -8.62 2.34 8.90
N VAL A 166 -9.92 2.08 8.84
CA VAL A 166 -10.96 3.09 8.67
C VAL A 166 -11.86 3.13 9.90
N ASP A 167 -11.91 4.28 10.57
CA ASP A 167 -12.80 4.50 11.72
C ASP A 167 -14.26 4.41 11.30
N LEU A 168 -15.03 3.52 11.94
CA LEU A 168 -16.44 3.30 11.59
C LEU A 168 -17.32 4.50 11.86
N ASP A 169 -17.17 5.14 13.02
CA ASP A 169 -18.00 6.28 13.40
C ASP A 169 -17.55 7.59 12.77
N GLY A 170 -16.48 7.57 11.97
CA GLY A 170 -15.88 8.73 11.34
C GLY A 170 -15.47 9.75 12.41
N GLY A 171 -14.18 9.80 12.75
CA GLY A 171 -13.66 10.91 13.55
C GLY A 171 -14.18 12.23 12.94
N HIS A 172 -14.78 13.11 13.75
CA HIS A 172 -15.36 14.35 13.22
C HIS A 172 -14.24 15.39 13.02
N PRO A 173 -14.05 15.95 11.80
CA PRO A 173 -14.76 15.69 10.53
C PRO A 173 -14.25 14.43 9.80
N PRO A 174 -15.08 13.74 8.99
CA PRO A 174 -14.72 12.48 8.33
C PRO A 174 -13.40 12.61 7.57
N ARG A 175 -12.46 11.71 7.87
CA ARG A 175 -11.11 11.70 7.30
C ARG A 175 -10.96 10.50 6.39
N ALA A 176 -10.36 10.74 5.22
CA ALA A 176 -9.81 9.66 4.43
C ALA A 176 -8.63 9.05 5.19
N SER A 177 -8.66 7.73 5.40
CA SER A 177 -7.55 6.98 5.97
C SER A 177 -6.50 6.73 4.89
N ALA A 178 -5.25 7.09 5.18
CA ALA A 178 -4.14 6.75 4.30
C ALA A 178 -3.90 5.25 4.33
N CYS A 179 -3.72 4.65 3.15
CA CYS A 179 -3.47 3.22 3.04
C CYS A 179 -1.97 2.93 3.04
N TYR A 180 -1.60 1.77 3.55
CA TYR A 180 -0.26 1.24 3.52
C TYR A 180 -0.20 -0.02 2.64
N LYS A 181 1.00 -0.39 2.20
CA LYS A 181 1.21 -1.66 1.51
C LYS A 181 1.35 -2.75 2.57
N PRO A 182 0.44 -3.75 2.62
CA PRO A 182 0.54 -4.80 3.62
C PRO A 182 1.84 -5.56 3.41
N THR A 183 2.55 -5.85 4.50
CA THR A 183 3.75 -6.69 4.45
C THR A 183 3.27 -8.11 4.21
N THR A 184 3.38 -8.60 2.98
CA THR A 184 2.82 -9.89 2.55
C THR A 184 3.09 -11.00 3.57
N ILE A 185 2.04 -11.57 4.16
CA ILE A 185 2.09 -12.95 4.68
C ILE A 185 1.19 -13.75 3.75
N TYR A 186 1.81 -14.42 2.78
CA TYR A 186 1.13 -15.46 2.02
C TYR A 186 0.70 -16.54 3.01
N TYR A 187 -0.60 -16.85 3.08
CA TYR A 187 -1.08 -18.12 3.62
C TYR A 187 -1.23 -19.12 2.48
#